data_AF-A0A2T7P188-F1
#
_entry.id   AF-A0A2T7P188-F1
#
_cell.length_a   1.000
_cell.length_b   1.000
_cell.length_c   1.000
_cell.angle_alpha   90.00
_cell.angle_beta   90.00
_cell.angle_gamma   90.00
#
_symmetry.space_group_name_H-M   'P 1'
#
loop_
_entity.id
_entity.type
_entity.pdbx_description
1 polymer ?
#
loop_
_entity_poly.entity_id
_entity_poly.type
_entity_poly.pdbx_seq_one_letter_code
_entity_poly.pdbx_strand_id
1 'polypeptide(L)'
;MCPDSRFDSLLPVLLKNGADVNLKNSEGNTALHLAAKHQTMVTLGKSLNVVDSETSPQCQNLKMQIIDNYRRKRAESKCHALTTLIDTCNYIDECDHQGNTAALFAAKNDNWEFLILLLKHGARVDALDQSQRSVLHICALRGSSLDLVTCETIVNLCVNKGAGWMTETQKDVQRFI
;
A
#
# COMPACT_ATOMS: atom_id res chain seq x y z
N MET A 1 10.84 -1.00 26.05
CA MET A 1 11.17 0.20 25.24
C MET A 1 11.19 -0.25 23.79
N CYS A 2 10.20 0.16 22.98
CA CYS A 2 10.13 -0.26 21.57
C CYS A 2 10.82 0.82 20.72
N PRO A 3 11.83 0.48 19.91
CA PRO A 3 12.48 1.44 19.02
C PRO A 3 11.49 1.88 17.93
N ASP A 4 11.43 3.19 17.71
CA ASP A 4 10.99 3.88 16.50
C ASP A 4 9.62 3.50 15.88
N SER A 5 8.57 4.24 16.27
CA SER A 5 7.41 4.57 15.42
C SER A 5 7.48 6.01 14.91
N ARG A 6 8.70 6.55 14.71
CA ARG A 6 8.88 7.95 14.34
C ARG A 6 8.15 8.32 13.05
N PHE A 7 7.93 7.37 12.13
CA PHE A 7 7.23 7.64 10.87
C PHE A 7 5.81 8.19 11.09
N ASP A 8 4.99 7.49 11.88
CA ASP A 8 3.56 7.81 12.03
C ASP A 8 3.32 9.16 12.73
N SER A 9 4.26 9.61 13.57
CA SER A 9 4.18 10.90 14.27
C SER A 9 4.96 12.03 13.59
N LEU A 10 6.06 11.73 12.91
CA LEU A 10 6.88 12.73 12.22
C LEU A 10 6.28 13.15 10.89
N LEU A 11 5.71 12.20 10.15
CA LEU A 11 5.18 12.47 8.81
C LEU A 11 4.07 13.54 8.84
N PRO A 12 3.04 13.47 9.71
CA PRO A 12 2.03 14.53 9.78
C PRO A 12 2.61 15.91 10.13
N VAL A 13 3.66 15.94 10.97
CA VAL A 13 4.35 17.19 11.33
C VAL A 13 5.08 17.78 10.12
N LEU A 14 5.78 16.95 9.35
CA LEU A 14 6.48 17.39 8.13
C LEU A 14 5.48 17.91 7.08
N LEU A 15 4.39 17.18 6.84
CA LEU A 15 3.36 17.59 5.89
C LEU A 15 2.68 18.90 6.32
N LYS A 16 2.36 19.06 7.61
CA LYS A 16 1.78 20.29 8.15
C LYS A 16 2.71 21.51 7.99
N ASN A 17 4.03 21.30 7.97
CA ASN A 17 5.01 22.36 7.76
C ASN A 17 5.35 22.58 6.27
N GLY A 18 4.62 21.98 5.33
CA GLY A 18 4.81 22.21 3.89
C GLY A 18 6.01 21.47 3.31
N ALA A 19 6.43 20.34 3.89
CA ALA A 19 7.46 19.49 3.29
C ALA A 19 7.00 18.99 1.91
N ASP A 20 7.85 19.16 0.89
CA ASP A 20 7.57 18.67 -0.45
C ASP A 20 7.82 17.15 -0.54
N VAL A 21 6.73 16.41 -0.74
CA VAL A 21 6.72 14.94 -0.83
C VAL A 21 7.22 14.39 -2.17
N ASN A 22 7.33 15.26 -3.19
CA ASN A 22 7.68 14.86 -4.56
C ASN A 22 9.19 14.92 -4.82
N LEU A 23 9.98 15.41 -3.86
CA LEU A 23 11.44 15.46 -3.98
C LEU A 23 12.01 14.06 -4.20
N LYS A 24 12.90 13.96 -5.18
CA LYS A 24 13.62 12.73 -5.50
C LYS A 24 15.01 12.75 -4.86
N ASN A 25 15.41 11.61 -4.30
CA ASN A 25 16.81 11.42 -3.89
C ASN A 25 17.71 11.12 -5.10
N SER A 26 18.98 10.81 -4.86
CA SER A 26 19.97 10.47 -5.90
C SER A 26 19.63 9.23 -6.75
N GLU A 27 18.70 8.39 -6.29
CA GLU A 27 18.24 7.20 -6.99
C GLU A 27 16.92 7.46 -7.76
N GLY A 28 16.38 8.68 -7.68
CA GLY A 28 15.07 9.02 -8.24
C GLY A 28 13.89 8.69 -7.32
N ASN A 29 14.14 8.21 -6.09
CA ASN A 29 13.10 7.79 -5.16
C ASN A 29 12.43 9.00 -4.49
N THR A 30 11.10 9.09 -4.60
CA THR A 30 10.25 10.01 -3.82
C THR A 30 9.95 9.46 -2.42
N ALA A 31 9.33 10.27 -1.56
CA ALA A 31 8.86 9.82 -0.24
C ALA A 31 7.97 8.56 -0.32
N LEU A 32 7.17 8.45 -1.39
CA LEU A 32 6.28 7.32 -1.61
C LEU A 32 7.02 6.02 -1.96
N HIS A 33 8.11 6.10 -2.71
CA HIS A 33 8.99 4.96 -2.99
C HIS A 33 9.62 4.42 -1.70
N LEU A 34 10.12 5.32 -0.86
CA LEU A 34 10.71 4.97 0.43
C LEU A 34 9.68 4.37 1.38
N ALA A 35 8.45 4.89 1.38
CA ALA A 35 7.33 4.32 2.12
C ALA A 35 7.02 2.89 1.65
N ALA A 36 6.94 2.66 0.34
CA ALA A 36 6.68 1.35 -0.25
C ALA A 36 7.75 0.30 0.13
N LYS A 37 9.01 0.72 0.21
CA LYS A 37 10.16 -0.13 0.53
C LYS A 37 10.26 -0.46 2.02
N HIS A 38 9.99 0.50 2.91
CA HIS A 38 10.35 0.38 4.32
C HIS A 38 9.16 0.32 5.29
N GLN A 39 7.96 0.72 4.87
CA GLN A 39 6.80 0.77 5.75
C GLN A 39 5.90 -0.44 5.52
N THR A 40 6.03 -1.45 6.38
CA THR A 40 5.08 -2.56 6.42
C THR A 40 3.72 -2.05 6.89
N MET A 41 2.72 -2.15 6.02
CA MET A 41 1.32 -1.88 6.34
C MET A 41 0.65 -3.20 6.73
N VAL A 42 0.01 -3.25 7.90
CA VAL A 42 -0.67 -4.46 8.37
C VAL A 42 -2.15 -4.16 8.47
N THR A 43 -2.96 -4.90 7.71
CA THR A 43 -4.42 -4.79 7.80
C THR A 43 -4.91 -5.51 9.05
N LEU A 44 -5.68 -4.80 9.88
CA LEU A 44 -6.18 -5.20 11.20
C LEU A 44 -7.08 -6.45 11.23
N GLY A 45 -7.39 -7.02 10.07
CA GLY A 45 -8.23 -8.20 9.90
C GLY A 45 -7.46 -9.51 9.72
N LYS A 46 -6.15 -9.46 9.41
CA LYS A 46 -5.30 -10.66 9.50
C LYS A 46 -4.94 -10.81 10.98
N SER A 47 -5.79 -11.53 11.72
CA SER A 47 -5.49 -11.94 13.09
C SER A 47 -4.05 -12.44 13.13
N LEU A 48 -3.24 -11.82 13.98
CA LEU A 48 -2.07 -12.49 14.53
C LEU A 48 -2.65 -13.69 15.27
N ASN A 49 -2.80 -14.84 14.60
CA ASN A 49 -3.24 -16.08 15.21
C ASN A 49 -2.20 -16.46 16.26
N VAL A 50 -2.36 -15.90 17.45
CA VAL A 50 -1.84 -16.51 18.66
C VAL A 50 -2.73 -17.73 18.83
N VAL A 51 -2.16 -18.88 18.51
CA VAL A 51 -2.73 -20.20 18.73
C VAL A 51 -3.41 -20.21 20.09
N ASP A 52 -4.72 -20.44 20.10
CA ASP A 52 -5.51 -20.68 21.31
C ASP A 52 -4.97 -21.95 21.99
N SER A 53 -3.91 -21.82 22.78
CA SER A 53 -3.52 -22.85 23.73
C SER A 53 -4.30 -22.62 25.01
N GLU A 54 -5.28 -23.49 25.22
CA GLU A 54 -6.14 -23.64 26.39
C GLU A 54 -5.44 -23.32 27.73
N THR A 55 -5.45 -22.05 28.15
CA THR A 55 -5.00 -21.64 29.49
C THR A 55 -5.98 -20.62 30.08
N SER A 56 -6.31 -20.83 31.35
CA SER A 56 -7.49 -20.33 32.08
C SER A 56 -7.40 -18.84 32.51
N PRO A 57 -8.40 -18.23 33.18
CA PRO A 57 -9.15 -17.11 32.61
C PRO A 57 -8.85 -15.76 33.32
N GLN A 58 -9.27 -14.67 32.66
CA GLN A 58 -9.21 -13.25 33.09
C GLN A 58 -7.87 -12.49 33.02
N CYS A 59 -6.81 -12.83 33.78
CA CYS A 59 -5.65 -11.91 33.89
C CYS A 59 -4.71 -11.92 32.69
N GLN A 60 -4.48 -13.08 32.06
CA GLN A 60 -3.64 -13.20 30.87
C GLN A 60 -4.34 -12.61 29.64
N ASN A 61 -5.68 -12.68 29.63
CA ASN A 61 -6.54 -12.09 28.60
C ASN A 61 -6.44 -10.56 28.59
N LEU A 62 -6.47 -9.89 29.75
CA LEU A 62 -6.34 -8.43 29.84
C LEU A 62 -4.98 -7.92 29.31
N LYS A 63 -3.88 -8.59 29.64
CA LYS A 63 -2.55 -8.20 29.14
C LYS A 63 -2.42 -8.39 27.63
N MET A 64 -2.95 -9.50 27.10
CA MET A 64 -2.99 -9.76 25.65
C MET A 64 -3.89 -8.76 24.93
N GLN A 65 -5.06 -8.45 25.47
CA GLN A 65 -5.96 -7.41 24.94
C GLN A 65 -5.31 -6.03 24.89
N ILE A 66 -4.55 -5.64 25.92
CA ILE A 66 -3.83 -4.36 25.95
C ILE A 66 -2.74 -4.34 24.86
N ILE A 67 -1.98 -5.43 24.69
CA ILE A 67 -0.96 -5.54 23.66
C ILE A 67 -1.59 -5.48 22.26
N ASP A 68 -2.69 -6.18 22.04
CA ASP A 68 -3.39 -6.20 20.75
C ASP A 68 -4.06 -4.86 20.43
N ASN A 69 -4.65 -4.19 21.43
CA ASN A 69 -5.16 -2.83 21.27
C ASN A 69 -4.04 -1.84 20.93
N TYR A 70 -2.87 -1.95 21.57
CA TYR A 70 -1.72 -1.12 21.24
C TYR A 70 -1.21 -1.37 19.82
N ARG A 71 -1.11 -2.65 19.41
CA ARG A 71 -0.73 -3.03 18.04
C ARG A 71 -1.72 -2.50 17.00
N ARG A 72 -3.03 -2.66 17.26
CA ARG A 72 -4.09 -2.16 16.40
C ARG A 72 -4.02 -0.64 16.24
N LYS A 73 -3.95 0.10 17.35
CA LYS A 73 -3.82 1.57 17.33
C LYS A 73 -2.58 2.05 16.57
N ARG A 74 -1.45 1.34 16.71
CA ARG A 74 -0.23 1.66 15.97
C ARG A 74 -0.38 1.39 14.47
N ALA A 75 -0.97 0.26 14.09
CA ALA A 75 -1.24 -0.04 12.69
C ALA A 75 -2.22 0.98 12.08
N GLU A 76 -3.27 1.38 12.80
CA GLU A 76 -4.20 2.44 12.39
C GLU A 76 -3.46 3.78 12.17
N SER A 77 -2.61 4.17 13.11
CA SER A 77 -1.82 5.39 13.00
C SER A 77 -0.90 5.37 11.78
N LYS A 78 -0.25 4.24 11.51
CA LYS A 78 0.60 4.08 10.32
C LYS A 78 -0.21 4.12 9.03
N CYS A 79 -1.34 3.40 8.99
CA CYS A 79 -2.25 3.43 7.85
C CYS A 79 -2.71 4.85 7.54
N HIS A 80 -3.12 5.60 8.57
CA HIS A 80 -3.53 6.99 8.43
C HIS A 80 -2.40 7.90 7.92
N ALA A 81 -1.19 7.74 8.44
CA ALA A 81 -0.02 8.50 7.98
C ALA A 81 0.29 8.22 6.50
N LEU A 82 0.26 6.94 6.09
CA LEU A 82 0.47 6.53 4.70
C LEU A 82 -0.63 7.00 3.76
N THR A 83 -1.89 6.96 4.19
CA THR A 83 -3.01 7.53 3.42
C THR A 83 -2.82 9.04 3.24
N THR A 84 -2.47 9.76 4.31
CA THR A 84 -2.19 11.20 4.23
C THR A 84 -1.03 11.51 3.28
N LEU A 85 0.01 10.67 3.26
CA LEU A 85 1.11 10.80 2.29
C LEU A 85 0.60 10.70 0.86
N ILE A 86 -0.24 9.71 0.57
CA ILE A 86 -0.78 9.51 -0.77
C ILE A 86 -1.70 10.67 -1.17
N ASP A 87 -2.55 11.14 -0.25
CA ASP A 87 -3.48 12.24 -0.51
C ASP A 87 -2.77 13.58 -0.74
N THR A 88 -1.56 13.74 -0.19
CA THR A 88 -0.72 14.93 -0.40
C THR A 88 0.22 14.80 -1.60
N CYS A 89 0.32 13.62 -2.21
CA CYS A 89 1.12 13.40 -3.41
C CYS A 89 0.36 13.81 -4.67
N ASN A 90 0.90 14.75 -5.43
CA ASN A 90 0.34 15.15 -6.72
C ASN A 90 0.67 14.15 -7.84
N TYR A 91 1.77 13.39 -7.69
CA TYR A 91 2.30 12.49 -8.71
C TYR A 91 2.57 11.10 -8.13
N ILE A 92 1.53 10.29 -8.00
CA ILE A 92 1.59 8.94 -7.42
C ILE A 92 2.44 7.95 -8.27
N ASP A 93 2.53 8.22 -9.58
CA ASP A 93 3.17 7.36 -10.59
C ASP A 93 4.56 7.83 -11.02
N GLU A 94 5.19 8.73 -10.24
CA GLU A 94 6.61 9.04 -10.45
C GLU A 94 7.44 7.77 -10.43
N CYS A 95 8.44 7.71 -11.31
CA CYS A 95 9.37 6.60 -11.35
C CYS A 95 10.77 7.00 -10.85
N ASP A 96 11.43 6.01 -10.25
CA ASP A 96 12.86 6.04 -9.95
C ASP A 96 13.71 5.89 -11.23
N HIS A 97 15.04 5.91 -11.10
CA HIS A 97 15.95 5.72 -12.24
C HIS A 97 15.88 4.33 -12.89
N GLN A 98 15.19 3.37 -12.27
CA GLN A 98 14.96 2.02 -12.79
C GLN A 98 13.55 1.85 -13.37
N GLY A 99 12.78 2.94 -13.52
CA GLY A 99 11.41 2.91 -14.01
C GLY A 99 10.39 2.37 -13.02
N ASN A 100 10.77 2.13 -11.76
CA ASN A 100 9.86 1.65 -10.75
C ASN A 100 8.97 2.78 -10.24
N THR A 101 7.67 2.60 -10.26
CA THR A 101 6.73 3.42 -9.48
C THR A 101 6.65 2.93 -8.03
N ALA A 102 6.05 3.71 -7.14
CA ALA A 102 5.78 3.27 -5.77
C ALA A 102 4.99 1.95 -5.71
N ALA A 103 4.06 1.72 -6.65
CA ALA A 103 3.31 0.48 -6.75
C ALA A 103 4.21 -0.72 -7.11
N LEU A 104 5.12 -0.56 -8.08
CA LEU A 104 6.10 -1.60 -8.43
C LEU A 104 7.06 -1.88 -7.26
N PHE A 105 7.46 -0.86 -6.51
CA PHE A 105 8.25 -1.05 -5.27
C PHE A 105 7.49 -1.83 -4.21
N ALA A 106 6.22 -1.50 -3.96
CA ALA A 106 5.41 -2.20 -2.97
C ALA A 106 5.28 -3.69 -3.34
N ALA A 107 5.03 -4.00 -4.61
CA ALA A 107 4.99 -5.38 -5.11
C ALA A 107 6.35 -6.10 -4.96
N LYS A 108 7.47 -5.42 -5.23
CA LYS A 108 8.82 -6.01 -5.10
C LYS A 108 9.23 -6.30 -3.65
N ASN A 109 8.63 -5.61 -2.68
CA ASN A 109 8.93 -5.75 -1.26
C ASN A 109 7.84 -6.51 -0.50
N ASP A 110 6.95 -7.23 -1.20
CA ASP A 110 5.86 -8.01 -0.59
C ASP A 110 4.93 -7.16 0.30
N ASN A 111 4.86 -5.85 0.04
CA ASN A 111 4.06 -4.89 0.79
C ASN A 111 2.67 -4.76 0.16
N TRP A 112 1.92 -5.86 0.19
CA TRP A 112 0.69 -6.03 -0.58
C TRP A 112 -0.42 -5.09 -0.13
N GLU A 113 -0.54 -4.84 1.17
CA GLU A 113 -1.51 -3.92 1.75
C GLU A 113 -1.27 -2.48 1.26
N PHE A 114 0.00 -2.06 1.21
CA PHE A 114 0.33 -0.74 0.67
C PHE A 114 0.16 -0.67 -0.84
N LEU A 115 0.48 -1.75 -1.58
CA LEU A 115 0.16 -1.86 -3.01
C LEU A 115 -1.35 -1.67 -3.24
N ILE A 116 -2.20 -2.37 -2.50
CA ILE A 116 -3.67 -2.24 -2.60
C ILE A 116 -4.10 -0.80 -2.32
N LEU A 117 -3.51 -0.13 -1.32
CA LEU A 117 -3.79 1.26 -1.02
C LEU A 117 -3.42 2.17 -2.21
N LEU A 118 -2.21 2.05 -2.75
CA LEU A 118 -1.76 2.80 -3.93
C LEU A 118 -2.70 2.59 -5.13
N LEU A 119 -3.04 1.33 -5.42
CA LEU A 119 -3.96 0.98 -6.50
C LEU A 119 -5.35 1.59 -6.29
N LYS A 120 -5.88 1.57 -5.06
CA LYS A 120 -7.16 2.23 -4.73
C LYS A 120 -7.11 3.73 -5.00
N HIS A 121 -6.01 4.39 -4.64
CA HIS A 121 -5.77 5.82 -4.87
C HIS A 121 -5.35 6.18 -6.30
N GLY A 122 -5.41 5.24 -7.24
CA GLY A 122 -5.26 5.54 -8.67
C GLY A 122 -3.87 5.32 -9.24
N ALA A 123 -2.97 4.66 -8.50
CA ALA A 123 -1.68 4.26 -9.05
C ALA A 123 -1.87 3.40 -10.32
N ARG A 124 -1.03 3.68 -11.31
CA ARG A 124 -1.05 3.08 -12.63
C ARG A 124 -0.63 1.61 -12.57
N VAL A 125 -1.43 0.76 -13.20
CA VAL A 125 -1.29 -0.71 -13.13
C VAL A 125 -0.44 -1.30 -14.25
N ASP A 126 -0.32 -0.57 -15.36
CA ASP A 126 0.45 -0.92 -16.56
C ASP A 126 1.84 -0.28 -16.58
N ALA A 127 2.25 0.40 -15.49
CA ALA A 127 3.62 0.87 -15.34
C ALA A 127 4.61 -0.31 -15.43
N LEU A 128 5.69 -0.12 -16.18
CA LEU A 128 6.70 -1.14 -16.42
C LEU A 128 8.03 -0.71 -15.80
N ASP A 129 8.67 -1.63 -15.09
CA ASP A 129 10.05 -1.41 -14.64
C ASP A 129 11.05 -1.55 -15.80
N GLN A 130 12.33 -1.31 -15.52
CA GLN A 130 13.44 -1.50 -16.48
C GLN A 130 13.51 -2.89 -17.11
N SER A 131 12.91 -3.92 -16.47
CA SER A 131 12.84 -5.28 -16.99
C SER A 131 11.53 -5.55 -17.74
N GLN A 132 10.77 -4.50 -18.09
CA GLN A 132 9.47 -4.58 -18.76
C GLN A 132 8.41 -5.35 -17.95
N ARG A 133 8.50 -5.33 -16.61
CA ARG A 133 7.55 -6.02 -15.73
C ARG A 133 6.54 -5.04 -15.15
N SER A 134 5.26 -5.38 -15.27
CA SER A 134 4.16 -4.73 -14.57
C SER A 134 3.95 -5.28 -13.15
N VAL A 135 3.03 -4.66 -12.40
CA VAL A 135 2.61 -5.13 -11.06
C VAL A 135 2.19 -6.61 -11.11
N LEU A 136 1.39 -7.00 -12.11
CA LEU A 136 0.92 -8.39 -12.25
C LEU A 136 2.06 -9.37 -12.51
N HIS A 137 3.07 -9.00 -13.31
CA HIS A 137 4.25 -9.83 -13.51
C HIS A 137 5.00 -10.07 -12.20
N ILE A 138 5.14 -9.03 -11.37
CA ILE A 138 5.82 -9.13 -10.07
C ILE A 138 5.01 -9.99 -9.09
N CYS A 139 3.68 -9.81 -9.04
CA CYS A 139 2.79 -10.64 -8.23
C CYS A 139 2.88 -12.12 -8.62
N ALA A 140 2.91 -12.44 -9.93
CA ALA A 140 3.06 -13.82 -10.40
C ALA A 140 4.41 -14.44 -10.00
N LEU A 141 5.49 -13.64 -10.00
CA LEU A 141 6.83 -14.10 -9.56
C LEU A 141 6.93 -14.30 -8.05
N ARG A 142 6.19 -13.51 -7.25
CA ARG A 142 6.28 -13.50 -5.78
C ARG A 142 5.10 -14.18 -5.07
N GLY A 143 4.17 -14.75 -5.82
CA GLY A 143 2.88 -15.26 -5.32
C GLY A 143 2.95 -16.29 -4.18
N SER A 144 4.14 -16.83 -3.85
CA SER A 144 4.33 -17.67 -2.67
C SER A 144 4.10 -16.93 -1.34
N SER A 145 4.26 -15.60 -1.30
CA SER A 145 4.01 -14.76 -0.12
C SER A 145 2.59 -14.18 -0.05
N LEU A 146 1.79 -14.39 -1.10
CA LEU A 146 0.50 -13.72 -1.31
C LEU A 146 -0.66 -14.67 -0.99
N ASP A 147 -1.50 -14.31 -0.02
CA ASP A 147 -2.74 -15.06 0.22
C ASP A 147 -3.75 -14.86 -0.92
N LEU A 148 -4.61 -15.85 -1.13
CA LEU A 148 -5.56 -15.88 -2.24
C LEU A 148 -6.47 -14.65 -2.27
N VAL A 149 -6.93 -14.18 -1.11
CA VAL A 149 -7.82 -13.00 -0.99
C VAL A 149 -7.11 -11.73 -1.45
N THR A 150 -5.86 -11.55 -1.03
CA THR A 150 -5.04 -10.40 -1.44
C THR A 150 -4.71 -10.47 -2.93
N CYS A 151 -4.43 -11.67 -3.45
CA CYS A 151 -4.23 -11.90 -4.89
C CYS A 151 -5.46 -11.51 -5.71
N GLU A 152 -6.64 -12.03 -5.36
CA GLU A 152 -7.91 -11.68 -6.00
C GLU A 152 -8.17 -10.18 -5.95
N THR A 153 -7.89 -9.54 -4.81
CA THR A 153 -8.06 -8.09 -4.65
C THR A 153 -7.15 -7.32 -5.62
N ILE A 154 -5.87 -7.67 -5.71
CA ILE A 154 -4.92 -7.01 -6.61
C ILE A 154 -5.32 -7.23 -8.07
N VAL A 155 -5.63 -8.48 -8.45
CA VAL A 155 -6.05 -8.80 -9.82
C VAL A 155 -7.32 -8.03 -10.19
N ASN A 156 -8.33 -8.01 -9.31
CA ASN A 156 -9.56 -7.25 -9.54
C ASN A 156 -9.29 -5.75 -9.68
N LEU A 157 -8.40 -5.17 -8.86
CA LEU A 157 -8.01 -3.76 -8.98
C LEU A 157 -7.28 -3.48 -10.30
N CYS A 158 -6.37 -4.37 -10.71
CA CYS A 158 -5.64 -4.24 -11.97
C CYS A 158 -6.56 -4.41 -13.19
N VAL A 159 -7.46 -5.40 -13.19
CA VAL A 159 -8.39 -5.67 -14.30
C VAL A 159 -9.45 -4.58 -14.39
N ASN A 160 -10.10 -4.20 -13.28
CA ASN A 160 -11.15 -3.19 -13.30
C ASN A 160 -10.63 -1.78 -13.59
N LYS A 161 -9.39 -1.46 -13.20
CA LYS A 161 -8.75 -0.19 -13.58
C LYS A 161 -8.12 -0.22 -14.98
N GLY A 162 -7.70 -1.40 -15.47
CA GLY A 162 -7.22 -1.58 -16.85
C GLY A 162 -8.34 -1.65 -17.89
N ALA A 163 -9.53 -2.11 -17.53
CA ALA A 163 -10.71 -2.19 -18.41
C ALA A 163 -11.50 -0.87 -18.54
N GLY A 164 -11.12 0.17 -17.78
CA GLY A 164 -11.87 1.41 -17.63
C GLY A 164 -11.73 2.45 -18.75
N TRP A 165 -10.97 2.21 -19.81
CA TRP A 165 -10.84 3.17 -20.94
C TRP A 165 -11.37 2.63 -22.29
N MET A 166 -11.76 1.35 -22.38
CA MET A 166 -12.33 0.79 -23.61
C MET A 166 -13.87 0.84 -23.66
N THR A 167 -14.54 1.48 -22.70
CA THR A 167 -16.01 1.61 -22.72
C THR A 167 -16.51 2.99 -23.18
N GLU A 168 -15.62 3.88 -23.62
CA GLU A 168 -16.00 5.21 -24.13
C GLU A 168 -16.18 5.28 -25.66
N THR A 169 -16.61 4.18 -26.31
CA THR A 169 -17.02 4.18 -27.72
C THR A 169 -18.43 3.66 -28.00
N GLN A 170 -19.34 3.70 -27.02
CA GLN A 170 -20.75 3.36 -27.29
C GLN A 170 -21.78 4.13 -26.45
N LYS A 171 -21.61 5.45 -26.30
CA LYS A 171 -22.70 6.35 -25.85
C LYS A 171 -23.15 7.43 -26.85
N ASP A 172 -22.63 7.45 -28.08
CA ASP A 172 -23.03 8.44 -29.09
C ASP A 172 -23.91 7.90 -30.24
N VAL A 173 -24.68 6.83 -30.03
CA VAL A 173 -25.69 6.37 -31.02
C VAL A 173 -27.13 6.72 -30.62
N GLN A 174 -27.35 7.63 -29.66
CA GLN A 174 -28.71 8.14 -29.38
C GLN A 174 -28.79 9.66 -29.21
N ARG A 175 -28.14 10.44 -30.08
CA ARG A 175 -28.44 11.89 -30.17
C ARG A 175 -28.66 12.50 -31.55
N PHE A 176 -28.61 11.75 -32.64
CA PHE A 176 -29.09 12.25 -33.93
C PHE A 176 -29.60 11.10 -34.80
N ILE A 177 -30.86 10.69 -34.59
CA ILE A 177 -31.91 10.57 -35.62
C ILE A 177 -33.27 10.62 -34.90
#